data_AF-A0A2K1R7Z5-F1
#
_entry.id   AF-A0A2K1R7Z5-F1
#
_cell.length_a   1.000
_cell.length_b   1.000
_cell.length_c   1.000
_cell.angle_alpha   90.00
_cell.angle_beta   90.00
_cell.angle_gamma   90.00
#
_symmetry.space_group_name_H-M   'P 1'
#
loop_
_entity.id
_entity.type
_entity.pdbx_description
1 polymer ?
#
loop_
_entity_poly.entity_id
_entity_poly.type
_entity_poly.pdbx_seq_one_letter_code
_entity_poly.pdbx_strand_id
1 'polypeptide(L)'
;MRSTWKSLVLSNLTTLEVNECKRITHVFTYSMIAGLVYLKVLKIWLCEKLEQIIAKDDDERDQILSVSHLQSLCFPSLCKIEVRECRKLKNLFPIAMASGLPKLKILRVTKASRLLGVFGQDDINVDV
;
A
#
# COMPACT_ATOMS: atom_id res chain seq x y z
N MET A 1 -17.71 -9.15 5.11
CA MET A 1 -18.26 -7.99 5.87
C MET A 1 -18.19 -6.79 4.94
N ARG A 2 -19.27 -6.02 4.79
CA ARG A 2 -19.29 -4.86 3.90
C ARG A 2 -18.30 -3.80 4.41
N SER A 3 -17.27 -3.48 3.65
CA SER A 3 -16.29 -2.43 3.96
C SER A 3 -16.93 -1.06 3.77
N THR A 4 -17.29 -0.39 4.87
CA THR A 4 -17.86 0.98 4.90
C THR A 4 -16.81 2.08 4.69
N TRP A 5 -15.64 1.77 4.14
CA TRP A 5 -14.54 2.73 3.95
C TRP A 5 -14.83 3.76 2.85
N LYS A 6 -15.94 3.58 2.11
CA LYS A 6 -16.38 4.40 0.96
C LYS A 6 -16.52 5.91 1.22
N SER A 7 -16.53 6.38 2.48
CA SER A 7 -16.55 7.83 2.77
C SER A 7 -15.55 8.28 3.85
N LEU A 8 -14.61 7.42 4.27
CA LEU A 8 -13.72 7.76 5.37
C LEU A 8 -12.46 8.46 4.86
N VAL A 9 -12.51 9.79 4.77
CA VAL A 9 -11.32 10.62 4.57
C VAL A 9 -10.65 10.81 5.92
N LEU A 10 -9.45 10.25 6.10
CA LEU A 10 -8.67 10.39 7.33
C LEU A 10 -7.88 11.69 7.29
N SER A 11 -8.60 12.81 7.35
CA SER A 11 -8.07 14.17 7.11
C SER A 11 -6.91 14.59 8.04
N ASN A 12 -6.80 13.97 9.20
CA ASN A 12 -5.77 14.29 10.20
C ASN A 12 -4.69 13.21 10.32
N LEU A 13 -4.85 12.05 9.68
CA LEU A 13 -3.89 10.96 9.80
C LEU A 13 -2.65 11.26 8.95
N THR A 14 -1.57 11.67 9.62
CA THR A 14 -0.30 12.01 8.96
C THR A 14 0.78 10.94 9.12
N THR A 15 0.63 10.07 10.12
CA THR A 15 1.57 8.96 10.38
C THR A 15 0.79 7.70 10.69
N LEU A 16 1.15 6.59 10.04
CA LEU A 16 0.65 5.26 10.37
C LEU A 16 1.84 4.36 10.72
N GLU A 17 1.75 3.71 11.88
CA GLU A 17 2.70 2.69 12.30
C GLU A 17 1.98 1.34 12.45
N VAL A 18 2.51 0.31 11.79
CA VAL A 18 2.00 -1.05 11.84
C VAL A 18 3.10 -1.93 12.44
N ASN A 19 2.94 -2.31 13.70
CA ASN A 19 3.97 -3.05 14.44
C ASN A 19 3.46 -4.42 14.87
N GLU A 20 4.29 -5.45 14.71
CA GLU A 20 4.08 -6.81 15.25
C GLU A 20 2.73 -7.46 14.88
N CYS A 21 2.15 -7.07 13.75
CA CYS A 21 0.90 -7.64 13.25
C CYS A 21 1.15 -9.01 12.60
N LYS A 22 0.99 -10.09 13.37
CA LYS A 22 1.33 -11.47 12.96
C LYS A 22 0.38 -12.11 11.94
N ARG A 23 -0.75 -11.45 11.63
CA ARG A 23 -1.82 -12.01 10.77
C ARG A 23 -2.04 -11.27 9.46
N ILE A 24 -1.69 -9.99 9.38
CA ILE A 24 -1.96 -9.19 8.18
C ILE A 24 -1.10 -9.69 7.03
N THR A 25 -1.71 -9.80 5.84
CA THR A 25 -1.01 -10.12 4.59
C THR A 25 -0.83 -8.87 3.72
N HIS A 26 -1.63 -7.84 3.96
CA HIS A 26 -1.55 -6.49 3.40
C HIS A 26 -1.92 -5.44 4.44
N VAL A 27 -1.51 -4.18 4.24
CA VAL A 27 -1.85 -3.04 5.13
C VAL A 27 -3.08 -2.30 4.63
N PHE A 28 -3.17 -2.10 3.32
CA PHE A 28 -4.25 -1.39 2.67
C PHE A 28 -4.86 -2.21 1.54
N THR A 29 -6.11 -1.89 1.19
CA THR A 29 -6.67 -2.22 -0.11
C THR A 29 -6.75 -0.96 -0.98
N TYR A 30 -7.04 -1.10 -2.28
CA TYR A 30 -7.15 0.04 -3.20
C TYR A 30 -8.23 1.04 -2.77
N SER A 31 -9.37 0.60 -2.26
CA SER A 31 -10.40 1.52 -1.76
C SER A 31 -9.92 2.35 -0.55
N MET A 32 -9.06 1.81 0.31
CA MET A 32 -8.60 2.49 1.53
C MET A 32 -7.66 3.66 1.25
N ILE A 33 -6.82 3.56 0.22
CA ILE A 33 -5.79 4.57 -0.05
C ILE A 33 -6.37 5.89 -0.56
N ALA A 34 -7.59 5.87 -1.10
CA ALA A 34 -8.32 7.08 -1.49
C ALA A 34 -8.61 8.02 -0.29
N GLY A 35 -8.75 7.47 0.92
CA GLY A 35 -8.98 8.24 2.15
C GLY A 35 -7.72 8.77 2.83
N LEU A 36 -6.53 8.39 2.36
CA LEU A 36 -5.24 8.62 3.04
C LEU A 36 -4.43 9.78 2.42
N VAL A 37 -5.13 10.83 1.98
CA VAL A 37 -4.52 11.93 1.22
C VAL A 37 -3.51 12.77 2.02
N TYR A 38 -3.58 12.74 3.35
CA TYR A 38 -2.66 13.47 4.25
C TYR A 38 -1.60 12.58 4.91
N LEU A 39 -1.56 11.29 4.61
CA LEU A 39 -0.56 10.39 5.18
C LEU A 39 0.83 10.80 4.66
N LYS A 40 1.75 11.13 5.58
CA LYS A 40 3.12 11.56 5.30
C LYS A 40 4.15 10.48 5.59
N VAL A 41 3.90 9.68 6.62
CA VAL A 41 4.84 8.67 7.10
C VAL A 41 4.14 7.33 7.26
N LEU A 42 4.68 6.30 6.63
CA LEU A 42 4.29 4.91 6.82
C LEU A 42 5.47 4.13 7.40
N LYS A 43 5.24 3.46 8.52
CA LYS A 43 6.24 2.61 9.17
C LYS A 43 5.65 1.25 9.45
N ILE A 44 6.38 0.21 9.07
CA ILE A 44 5.96 -1.18 9.21
C ILE A 44 7.12 -1.99 9.78
N TRP A 45 6.88 -2.70 10.88
CA TRP A 45 7.90 -3.47 11.56
C TRP A 45 7.34 -4.81 12.05
N LEU A 46 8.17 -5.86 11.97
CA LEU A 46 7.89 -7.17 12.59
C LEU A 46 6.56 -7.82 12.15
N CYS A 47 6.11 -7.56 10.91
CA CYS A 47 4.90 -8.15 10.35
C CYS A 47 5.25 -9.38 9.49
N GLU A 48 5.37 -10.54 10.14
CA GLU A 48 5.92 -11.76 9.52
C GLU A 48 5.08 -12.36 8.39
N LYS A 49 3.77 -12.10 8.37
CA LYS A 49 2.85 -12.58 7.31
C LYS A 49 2.60 -11.57 6.20
N LEU A 50 3.16 -10.36 6.31
CA LEU A 50 2.96 -9.32 5.30
C LEU A 50 3.62 -9.73 3.98
N GLU A 51 2.84 -9.79 2.91
CA GLU A 51 3.32 -10.15 1.56
C GLU A 51 3.44 -8.93 0.65
N GLN A 52 2.54 -7.96 0.82
CA GLN A 52 2.49 -6.70 0.06
C GLN A 52 1.97 -5.57 0.95
N ILE A 53 2.25 -4.29 0.68
CA ILE A 53 1.64 -3.20 1.47
C ILE A 53 0.19 -2.97 1.04
N ILE A 54 -0.08 -3.09 -0.26
CA ILE A 54 -1.39 -2.83 -0.85
C ILE A 54 -1.88 -4.08 -1.60
N ALA A 55 -3.13 -4.45 -1.37
CA ALA A 55 -3.83 -5.51 -2.10
C ALA A 55 -4.99 -4.94 -2.93
N LYS A 56 -5.46 -5.71 -3.92
CA LYS A 56 -6.77 -5.49 -4.54
C LYS A 56 -7.87 -5.69 -3.48
N ASP A 57 -8.99 -4.98 -3.64
CA ASP A 57 -10.17 -5.23 -2.82
C ASP A 57 -10.77 -6.62 -3.13
N ASP A 58 -11.29 -7.30 -2.11
CA ASP A 58 -11.83 -8.67 -2.22
C ASP A 58 -13.15 -8.76 -3.03
N ASP A 59 -13.86 -7.64 -3.19
CA ASP A 59 -15.13 -7.56 -3.95
C ASP A 59 -14.94 -6.64 -5.15
N GLU A 60 -15.17 -7.14 -6.36
CA GLU A 60 -15.03 -6.36 -7.60
C GLU A 60 -15.91 -5.11 -7.62
N ARG A 61 -17.02 -5.11 -6.87
CA ARG A 61 -17.91 -3.94 -6.71
C ARG A 61 -17.34 -2.83 -5.83
N ASP A 62 -16.24 -3.09 -5.14
CA ASP A 62 -15.51 -2.11 -4.32
C ASP A 62 -14.25 -1.59 -5.05
N GLN A 63 -13.99 -2.02 -6.30
CA GLN A 63 -12.95 -1.46 -7.16
C GLN A 63 -13.34 -0.06 -7.64
N ILE A 64 -13.02 0.94 -6.82
CA ILE A 64 -13.25 2.35 -7.15
C ILE A 64 -12.11 2.91 -8.03
N LEU A 65 -10.92 2.30 -7.95
CA LEU A 65 -9.73 2.78 -8.65
C LEU A 65 -9.40 1.86 -9.84
N SER A 66 -9.63 2.37 -11.05
CA SER A 66 -9.05 1.79 -12.27
C SER A 66 -7.53 1.93 -12.26
N VAL A 67 -6.82 1.20 -13.13
CA VAL A 67 -5.36 1.32 -13.29
C VAL A 67 -4.93 2.78 -13.56
N SER A 68 -5.71 3.51 -14.36
CA SER A 68 -5.50 4.94 -14.60
C SER A 68 -5.65 5.80 -13.34
N HIS A 69 -6.52 5.41 -12.40
CA HIS A 69 -6.65 6.07 -11.10
C HIS A 69 -5.54 5.70 -10.12
N LEU A 70 -4.99 4.49 -10.20
CA LEU A 70 -3.79 4.11 -9.41
C LEU A 70 -2.55 4.88 -9.87
N GLN A 71 -2.47 5.20 -11.16
CA GLN A 71 -1.48 6.10 -11.73
C GLN A 71 -1.69 7.56 -11.30
N SER A 72 -2.94 7.98 -11.00
CA SER A 72 -3.25 9.31 -10.49
C SER A 72 -3.04 9.39 -8.98
N LEU A 73 -1.90 9.95 -8.56
CA LEU A 73 -1.62 10.47 -7.20
C LEU A 73 -2.19 9.67 -6.01
N CYS A 74 -1.84 8.39 -5.90
CA CYS A 74 -2.09 7.63 -4.69
C CYS A 74 -1.10 8.02 -3.59
N PHE A 75 -1.57 8.39 -2.40
CA PHE A 75 -0.73 8.96 -1.33
C PHE A 75 0.01 10.26 -1.72
N PRO A 76 -0.73 11.33 -2.07
CA PRO A 76 -0.12 12.59 -2.55
C PRO A 76 0.77 13.30 -1.53
N SER A 77 0.69 12.92 -0.26
CA SER A 77 1.46 13.50 0.84
C SER A 77 2.58 12.60 1.37
N LEU A 78 2.66 11.33 0.96
CA LEU A 78 3.55 10.35 1.56
C LEU A 78 4.99 10.66 1.17
N CYS A 79 5.81 10.98 2.18
CA CYS A 79 7.20 11.39 1.99
C CYS A 79 8.20 10.40 2.56
N LYS A 80 7.75 9.50 3.44
CA LYS A 80 8.61 8.54 4.11
C LYS A 80 7.94 7.19 4.27
N ILE A 81 8.65 6.15 3.86
CA ILE A 81 8.28 4.75 4.07
C ILE A 81 9.46 4.03 4.71
N GLU A 82 9.21 3.38 5.85
CA GLU A 82 10.17 2.45 6.46
C GLU A 82 9.52 1.08 6.67
N VAL A 83 10.15 0.04 6.14
CA VAL A 83 9.75 -1.35 6.36
C VAL A 83 10.92 -2.13 6.94
N ARG A 84 10.71 -2.77 8.08
CA ARG A 84 11.76 -3.54 8.78
C ARG A 84 11.24 -4.91 9.18
N GLU A 85 12.08 -5.93 9.00
CA GLU A 85 11.84 -7.28 9.54
C GLU A 85 10.55 -7.95 9.04
N CYS A 86 10.08 -7.57 7.84
CA CYS A 86 8.92 -8.17 7.19
C CYS A 86 9.42 -9.24 6.20
N ARG A 87 9.73 -10.44 6.70
CA ARG A 87 10.45 -11.48 5.95
C ARG A 87 9.68 -12.10 4.78
N LYS A 88 8.34 -11.99 4.78
CA LYS A 88 7.48 -12.48 3.69
C LYS A 88 7.13 -11.44 2.64
N LEU A 89 7.54 -10.18 2.83
CA LEU A 89 7.24 -9.09 1.91
C LEU A 89 7.91 -9.35 0.56
N LYS A 90 7.11 -9.41 -0.50
CA LYS A 90 7.56 -9.64 -1.88
C LYS A 90 7.73 -8.34 -2.65
N ASN A 91 6.78 -7.43 -2.46
CA ASN A 91 6.77 -6.09 -3.06
C ASN A 91 6.10 -5.10 -2.09
N LEU A 92 6.28 -3.79 -2.30
CA LEU A 92 5.59 -2.77 -1.52
C LEU A 92 4.33 -2.31 -2.27
N PHE A 93 4.52 -1.83 -3.49
CA PHE A 93 3.46 -1.26 -4.32
C PHE A 93 3.37 -1.95 -5.68
N PRO A 94 2.17 -1.97 -6.29
CA PRO A 94 2.01 -2.23 -7.73
C PRO A 94 2.83 -1.25 -8.58
N ILE A 95 3.34 -1.67 -9.73
CA ILE A 95 4.19 -0.84 -10.61
C ILE A 95 3.43 0.39 -11.13
N ALA A 96 2.11 0.26 -11.34
CA ALA A 96 1.25 1.36 -11.74
C ALA A 96 1.29 2.55 -10.77
N MET A 97 1.66 2.34 -9.50
CA MET A 97 1.76 3.39 -8.48
C MET A 97 3.14 4.04 -8.39
N ALA A 98 4.15 3.57 -9.14
CA ALA A 98 5.50 4.11 -9.06
C ALA A 98 5.57 5.61 -9.38
N SER A 99 4.76 6.08 -10.34
CA SER A 99 4.60 7.50 -10.66
C SER A 99 3.65 8.24 -9.70
N GLY A 100 2.88 7.51 -8.88
CA GLY A 100 1.84 8.03 -8.01
C GLY A 100 2.32 8.59 -6.66
N LEU A 101 3.62 8.52 -6.35
CA LEU A 101 4.21 8.90 -5.06
C LEU A 101 5.06 10.20 -5.15
N PRO A 102 4.47 11.36 -5.50
CA PRO A 102 5.21 12.56 -5.94
C PRO A 102 6.09 13.21 -4.87
N LYS A 103 5.83 12.94 -3.58
CA LYS A 103 6.55 13.55 -2.45
C LYS A 103 7.47 12.56 -1.74
N LEU A 104 7.60 11.33 -2.22
CA LEU A 104 8.40 10.31 -1.57
C LEU A 104 9.88 10.68 -1.62
N LYS A 105 10.48 10.89 -0.44
CA LYS A 105 11.90 11.26 -0.27
C LYS A 105 12.72 10.14 0.33
N ILE A 106 12.10 9.34 1.20
CA ILE A 106 12.77 8.27 1.94
C ILE A 106 11.98 6.99 1.76
N LEU A 107 12.61 6.00 1.15
CA LEU A 107 12.13 4.62 1.14
C LEU A 107 13.25 3.74 1.71
N ARG A 108 12.98 3.11 2.84
CA ARG A 108 13.92 2.21 3.51
C ARG A 108 13.27 0.86 3.72
N VAL A 109 13.87 -0.19 3.17
CA VAL A 109 13.45 -1.57 3.41
C VAL A 109 14.66 -2.32 3.96
N THR A 110 14.51 -2.95 5.12
CA THR A 110 15.60 -3.68 5.79
C THR A 110 15.09 -5.03 6.30
N LYS A 111 15.94 -6.06 6.24
CA LYS A 111 15.61 -7.41 6.72
C LYS A 111 14.30 -7.97 6.11
N ALA A 112 14.08 -7.74 4.81
CA ALA A 112 12.97 -8.28 4.02
C ALA A 112 13.49 -9.34 3.05
N SER A 113 13.68 -10.57 3.54
CA SER A 113 14.40 -11.65 2.85
C SER A 113 13.75 -12.15 1.55
N ARG A 114 12.45 -11.90 1.36
CA ARG A 114 11.71 -12.33 0.16
C ARG A 114 11.38 -11.19 -0.80
N LEU A 115 11.95 -10.00 -0.58
CA LEU A 115 11.68 -8.84 -1.42
C LEU A 115 12.24 -9.08 -2.82
N LEU A 116 11.37 -9.07 -3.82
CA LEU A 116 11.71 -9.22 -5.23
C LEU A 116 11.95 -7.87 -5.89
N GLY A 117 11.25 -6.83 -5.41
CA GLY A 117 11.37 -5.47 -5.88
C GLY A 117 10.60 -4.52 -4.98
N VAL A 118 10.91 -3.23 -5.05
CA VAL A 118 10.11 -2.21 -4.34
C VAL A 118 8.73 -2.10 -4.97
N PHE A 119 8.71 -2.09 -6.30
CA PHE A 119 7.49 -2.10 -7.11
C PHE A 119 7.34 -3.49 -7.74
N GLY A 120 6.18 -4.10 -7.61
CA GLY A 120 5.87 -5.42 -8.19
C GLY A 120 5.18 -5.31 -9.55
N GLN A 121 5.39 -6.30 -10.42
CA GLN A 121 4.57 -6.46 -11.62
C GLN A 121 3.11 -6.62 -11.22
N ASP A 122 2.21 -5.95 -11.93
CA ASP A 122 0.78 -6.16 -11.73
C ASP A 122 0.42 -7.53 -12.35
N ASP A 123 -0.29 -8.38 -11.61
CA ASP A 123 -1.09 -9.45 -12.22
C ASP A 123 -2.27 -8.77 -12.95
N ILE A 124 -1.98 -8.21 -14.13
CA ILE A 124 -2.99 -7.77 -15.08
C ILE A 124 -3.15 -8.94 -16.04
N ASN A 125 -4.21 -9.71 -15.83
CA ASN A 125 -4.80 -10.45 -16.92
C ASN A 125 -5.24 -9.37 -17.93
N VAL A 126 -4.46 -9.21 -18.99
CA VAL A 126 -4.89 -8.45 -20.16
C VAL A 126 -5.92 -9.36 -20.83
N ASP A 127 -7.18 -9.24 -20.42
CA ASP A 127 -8.26 -9.78 -21.23
C ASP A 127 -8.29 -8.93 -22.51
N VAL A 128 -7.70 -9.50 -23.56
CA VAL A 128 -7.76 -9.04 -24.96
C VAL A 128 -9.10 -9.41 -25.57
#